data_AF-A0AAU7ZUN4-F1
#
_entry.id   AF-A0AAU7ZUN4-F1
#
_cell.length_a   1.000
_cell.length_b   1.000
_cell.length_c   1.000
_cell.angle_alpha   90.00
_cell.angle_beta   90.00
_cell.angle_gamma   90.00
#
_symmetry.space_group_name_H-M   'P 1'
#
loop_
_entity.id
_entity.type
_entity.pdbx_description
1 polymer ?
#
loop_
_entity_poly.entity_id
_entity_poly.type
_entity_poly.pdbx_seq_one_letter_code
_entity_poly.pdbx_strand_id
1 'polypeptide(L)'
;MNEMAMGCARGEDGQPKQALSVTVADPTTSTIMYWQVGDFMPKIAHVHRMSIPNHKQPTAEEAAEQTKRSQIAAKTQRHDEVRVENLGSKTVAGVLAEGMRTVRTIPAGEEGNDLPLEVINEQWTSKELGLTVILVDDDPRRGRTTVEFEDLSLGEPDPAVFAAPAGYKVVEQHQEETVVAQ
;
A
#
# COMPACT_ATOMS: atom_id res chain seq x y z
N MET A 1 4.58 1.12 -9.35
CA MET A 1 5.91 1.76 -9.29
C MET A 1 6.01 2.49 -7.97
N ASN A 2 7.18 2.50 -7.33
CA ASN A 2 7.42 3.21 -6.09
C ASN A 2 8.78 3.91 -6.17
N GLU A 3 8.86 5.13 -5.66
CA GLU A 3 10.07 5.95 -5.63
C GLU A 3 10.39 6.30 -4.19
N MET A 4 11.61 5.98 -3.76
CA MET A 4 12.07 6.22 -2.40
C MET A 4 13.33 7.07 -2.39
N ALA A 5 13.35 8.14 -1.60
CA ALA A 5 14.56 8.91 -1.37
C ALA A 5 15.60 8.09 -0.62
N MET A 6 16.82 8.02 -1.14
CA MET A 6 17.95 7.32 -0.52
C MET A 6 18.92 8.25 0.22
N GLY A 7 18.73 9.56 0.11
CA GLY A 7 19.57 10.57 0.72
C GLY A 7 19.99 11.65 -0.26
N CYS A 8 20.85 12.56 0.19
CA CYS A 8 21.45 13.61 -0.64
C CYS A 8 22.96 13.42 -0.67
N ALA A 9 23.55 13.52 -1.87
CA ALA A 9 24.99 13.56 -2.06
C ALA A 9 25.38 14.86 -2.75
N ARG A 10 26.60 15.35 -2.50
CA ARG A 10 27.06 16.62 -3.08
C ARG A 10 27.57 16.38 -4.50
N GLY A 11 26.87 16.94 -5.48
CA GLY A 11 27.19 16.94 -6.92
C GLY A 11 28.60 17.47 -7.23
N GLU A 12 29.09 17.20 -8.44
CA GLU A 12 30.37 17.78 -8.93
C GLU A 12 30.36 19.32 -8.96
N ASP A 13 29.17 19.91 -9.05
CA ASP A 13 28.89 21.35 -8.94
C ASP A 13 28.84 21.86 -7.48
N GLY A 14 29.06 20.98 -6.50
CA GLY A 14 28.98 21.32 -5.08
C GLY A 14 27.55 21.44 -4.54
N GLN A 15 26.51 21.21 -5.35
CA GLN A 15 25.11 21.29 -4.94
C GLN A 15 24.60 19.93 -4.41
N PRO A 16 23.73 19.91 -3.38
CA PRO A 16 23.13 18.67 -2.93
C PRO A 16 22.18 18.13 -4.00
N LYS A 17 22.44 16.92 -4.48
CA LYS A 17 21.60 16.18 -5.42
C LYS A 17 21.01 14.97 -4.71
N GLN A 18 19.70 14.81 -4.86
CA GLN A 18 18.98 13.71 -4.25
C GLN A 18 19.26 12.41 -5.01
N ALA A 19 19.49 11.33 -4.27
CA ALA A 19 19.48 9.98 -4.81
C ALA A 19 18.10 9.35 -4.56
N LEU A 20 17.55 8.70 -5.57
CA LEU A 20 16.27 7.99 -5.50
C LEU A 20 16.49 6.51 -5.84
N SER A 21 15.72 5.64 -5.22
CA SER A 21 15.54 4.26 -5.65
C SER A 21 14.16 4.12 -6.25
N VAL A 22 14.09 3.59 -7.47
CA VAL A 22 12.84 3.36 -8.19
C VAL A 22 12.63 1.86 -8.30
N THR A 23 11.43 1.41 -7.94
CA THR A 23 11.03 0.00 -7.99
C THR A 23 9.73 -0.15 -8.78
N VAL A 24 9.73 -1.06 -9.75
CA VAL A 24 8.57 -1.45 -10.56
C VAL A 24 8.31 -2.92 -10.32
N ALA A 25 7.12 -3.24 -9.81
CA ALA A 25 6.63 -4.61 -9.69
C ALA A 25 5.61 -4.86 -10.80
N ASP A 26 5.83 -5.90 -11.60
CA ASP A 26 4.91 -6.40 -12.60
C ASP A 26 4.39 -7.79 -12.17
N PRO A 27 3.14 -7.88 -11.71
CA PRO A 27 2.55 -9.15 -11.29
C PRO A 27 2.29 -10.09 -12.47
N THR A 28 2.11 -9.57 -13.69
CA THR A 28 1.78 -10.36 -14.89
C THR A 28 2.98 -11.21 -15.31
N THR A 29 4.18 -10.63 -15.25
CA THR A 29 5.44 -11.35 -15.54
C THR A 29 6.13 -11.89 -14.29
N SER A 30 5.59 -11.58 -13.10
CA SER A 30 6.20 -11.88 -11.79
C SER A 30 7.63 -11.33 -11.69
N THR A 31 7.80 -10.08 -12.11
CA THR A 31 9.10 -9.43 -12.20
C THR A 31 9.14 -8.20 -11.29
N ILE A 32 10.23 -8.03 -10.56
CA ILE A 32 10.59 -6.75 -9.94
C ILE A 32 11.77 -6.19 -10.70
N MET A 33 11.61 -4.96 -11.21
CA MET A 33 12.69 -4.17 -11.74
C MET A 33 13.01 -3.03 -10.77
N TYR A 34 14.29 -2.77 -10.53
CA TYR A 34 14.71 -1.62 -9.72
C TYR A 34 15.97 -0.98 -10.25
N TRP A 35 16.07 0.34 -10.08
CA TRP A 35 17.25 1.12 -10.46
C TRP A 35 17.39 2.34 -9.55
N GLN A 36 18.57 2.96 -9.59
CA GLN A 36 18.87 4.09 -8.72
C GLN A 36 19.17 5.32 -9.56
N VAL A 37 18.59 6.45 -9.18
CA VAL A 37 18.73 7.74 -9.86
C VAL A 37 19.61 8.65 -9.01
N GLY A 38 20.60 9.27 -9.64
CA GLY A 38 21.52 10.21 -8.99
C GLY A 38 22.88 10.20 -9.68
N ASP A 39 23.57 11.34 -9.67
CA ASP A 39 24.85 11.53 -10.38
C ASP A 39 25.95 10.53 -9.98
N PHE A 40 25.90 10.03 -8.74
CA PHE A 40 26.86 9.09 -8.18
C PHE A 40 26.41 7.62 -8.25
N MET A 41 25.22 7.37 -8.80
CA MET A 41 24.64 6.04 -8.83
C MET A 41 24.98 5.34 -10.14
N PRO A 42 25.29 4.04 -10.12
CA PRO A 42 25.47 3.29 -11.35
C PRO A 42 24.16 3.30 -12.14
N LYS A 43 24.23 3.59 -13.45
CA LYS A 43 23.09 3.50 -14.36
C LYS A 43 22.83 2.05 -14.74
N ILE A 44 22.40 1.26 -13.74
CA ILE A 44 22.09 -0.16 -13.89
C ILE A 44 20.66 -0.37 -13.41
N ALA A 45 19.86 -1.04 -14.25
CA ALA A 45 18.53 -1.51 -13.91
C ALA A 45 18.61 -3.01 -13.69
N HIS A 46 18.27 -3.45 -12.49
CA HIS A 46 18.24 -4.85 -12.14
C HIS A 46 16.83 -5.38 -12.37
N VAL A 47 16.72 -6.49 -13.08
CA VAL A 47 15.47 -7.21 -13.32
C VAL A 47 15.57 -8.53 -12.59
N HIS A 48 14.62 -8.77 -11.70
CA HIS A 48 14.55 -9.99 -10.91
C HIS A 48 13.20 -10.66 -11.12
N ARG A 49 13.22 -11.90 -11.61
CA ARG A 49 12.02 -12.73 -11.64
C ARG A 49 11.78 -13.27 -10.25
N MET A 50 10.68 -12.86 -9.63
CA MET A 50 10.26 -13.42 -8.37
C MET A 50 9.85 -14.87 -8.61
N SER A 51 10.58 -15.82 -8.03
CA SER A 51 9.94 -17.08 -7.67
C SER A 51 9.00 -16.72 -6.52
N ILE A 52 7.70 -16.65 -6.80
CA ILE A 52 6.71 -16.67 -5.71
C ILE A 52 6.92 -18.04 -5.08
N PRO A 53 7.49 -18.15 -3.85
CA PRO A 53 7.54 -19.44 -3.19
C PRO A 53 6.10 -19.90 -3.15
N ASN A 54 5.82 -21.08 -3.72
CA ASN A 54 4.47 -21.60 -3.84
C ASN A 54 3.81 -21.52 -2.45
N HIS A 55 3.08 -20.43 -2.19
CA HIS A 55 2.37 -20.26 -0.93
C HIS A 55 1.25 -21.26 -1.08
N LYS A 56 1.41 -22.42 -0.43
CA LYS A 56 0.32 -23.37 -0.31
C LYS A 56 -0.88 -22.55 0.15
N GLN A 57 -1.86 -22.41 -0.74
CA GLN A 57 -3.11 -21.78 -0.39
C GLN A 57 -3.57 -22.47 0.90
N PRO A 58 -3.86 -21.71 1.97
CA PRO A 58 -4.32 -22.32 3.19
C PRO A 58 -5.51 -23.20 2.83
N THR A 59 -5.45 -24.44 3.29
CA THR A 59 -6.55 -25.37 3.13
C THR A 59 -7.83 -24.76 3.72
N ALA A 60 -8.99 -25.23 3.29
CA ALA A 60 -10.26 -24.74 3.83
C ALA A 60 -10.32 -24.83 5.37
N GLU A 61 -9.60 -25.79 5.97
CA GLU A 61 -9.47 -25.98 7.40
C GLU A 61 -8.57 -24.92 8.06
N GLU A 62 -7.41 -24.62 7.48
CA GLU A 62 -6.50 -23.57 7.98
C GLU A 62 -7.13 -22.17 7.84
N ALA A 63 -7.83 -21.91 6.73
CA ALA A 63 -8.58 -20.66 6.53
C ALA A 63 -9.72 -20.53 7.55
N ALA A 64 -10.41 -21.64 7.87
CA ALA A 64 -11.45 -21.67 8.89
C ALA A 64 -10.87 -21.45 10.30
N GLU A 65 -9.71 -22.03 10.62
CA GLU A 65 -9.04 -21.81 11.89
C GLU A 65 -8.54 -20.37 12.03
N GLN A 66 -8.03 -19.77 10.95
CA GLN A 66 -7.57 -18.38 10.92
C GLN A 66 -8.75 -17.40 11.06
N THR A 67 -9.89 -17.73 10.45
CA THR A 67 -11.17 -17.03 10.66
C THR A 67 -11.62 -17.15 12.11
N LYS A 68 -11.51 -18.34 12.71
CA LYS A 68 -11.86 -18.56 14.11
C LYS A 68 -10.92 -17.79 15.06
N ARG A 69 -9.61 -17.76 14.78
CA ARG A 69 -8.61 -17.01 15.56
C ARG A 69 -8.84 -15.49 15.49
N SER A 70 -9.14 -14.96 14.31
CA SER A 70 -9.48 -13.54 14.13
C SER A 70 -10.79 -13.19 14.82
N GLN A 71 -11.79 -14.07 14.81
CA GLN A 71 -13.03 -13.91 15.59
C GLN A 71 -12.78 -13.97 17.10
N ILE A 72 -11.90 -14.86 17.59
CA ILE A 72 -11.52 -14.92 19.01
C ILE A 72 -10.73 -13.66 19.43
N ALA A 73 -9.84 -13.17 18.56
CA ALA A 73 -9.11 -11.93 18.78
C ALA A 73 -10.04 -10.70 18.79
N ALA A 74 -11.02 -10.65 17.89
CA ALA A 74 -12.07 -9.62 17.89
C ALA A 74 -12.93 -9.69 19.16
N LYS A 75 -13.18 -10.90 19.70
CA LYS A 75 -13.95 -11.10 20.94
C LYS A 75 -13.18 -10.69 22.21
N THR A 76 -11.86 -10.49 22.13
CA THR A 76 -11.02 -10.01 23.25
C THR A 76 -10.82 -8.48 23.21
N GLN A 77 -11.56 -7.77 22.34
CA GLN A 77 -11.53 -6.31 22.36
C GLN A 77 -12.23 -5.77 23.61
N ARG A 78 -11.64 -4.70 24.17
CA ARG A 78 -12.22 -3.87 25.24
C ARG A 78 -13.64 -3.44 24.84
N HIS A 79 -14.44 -3.04 25.84
CA HIS A 79 -15.84 -2.61 25.68
C HIS A 79 -15.96 -1.26 24.94
N ASP A 80 -15.35 -1.17 23.76
CA ASP A 80 -15.51 -0.04 22.86
C ASP A 80 -16.80 -0.26 22.06
N GLU A 81 -17.68 0.73 22.09
CA GLU A 81 -18.90 0.69 21.29
C GLU A 81 -18.53 0.98 19.83
N VAL A 82 -18.87 0.09 18.91
CA VAL A 82 -18.61 0.26 17.47
C VAL A 82 -19.94 0.37 16.73
N ARG A 83 -20.16 1.49 16.05
CA ARG A 83 -21.30 1.69 15.14
C ARG A 83 -20.82 1.77 13.69
N VAL A 84 -21.62 1.20 12.79
CA VAL A 84 -21.39 1.26 11.34
C VAL A 84 -22.58 1.96 10.69
N GLU A 85 -22.29 2.98 9.90
CA GLU A 85 -23.24 3.81 9.18
C GLU A 85 -23.01 3.67 7.67
N ASN A 86 -24.09 3.44 6.92
CA ASN A 86 -24.04 3.47 5.45
C ASN A 86 -24.29 4.92 4.99
N LEU A 87 -23.34 5.48 4.23
CA LEU A 87 -23.39 6.88 3.76
C LEU A 87 -24.05 7.01 2.38
N GLY A 88 -24.47 5.90 1.77
CA GLY A 88 -25.03 5.86 0.41
C GLY A 88 -23.94 5.84 -0.64
N SER A 89 -24.21 6.44 -1.80
CA SER A 89 -23.28 6.48 -2.92
C SER A 89 -23.03 7.91 -3.40
N LYS A 90 -21.83 8.16 -3.93
CA LYS A 90 -21.46 9.41 -4.59
C LYS A 90 -20.45 9.16 -5.70
N THR A 91 -20.34 10.10 -6.63
CA THR A 91 -19.31 10.07 -7.67
C THR A 91 -18.04 10.79 -7.18
N VAL A 92 -16.88 10.15 -7.32
CA VAL A 92 -15.55 10.68 -6.96
C VAL A 92 -14.61 10.42 -8.13
N ALA A 93 -13.85 11.41 -8.58
CA ALA A 93 -12.95 11.29 -9.74
C ALA A 93 -13.60 10.58 -10.96
N GLY A 94 -14.87 10.88 -11.23
CA GLY A 94 -15.64 10.30 -12.35
C GLY A 94 -16.17 8.88 -12.12
N VAL A 95 -15.89 8.23 -10.98
CA VAL A 95 -16.35 6.86 -10.68
C VAL A 95 -17.38 6.83 -9.56
N LEU A 96 -18.36 5.92 -9.66
CA LEU A 96 -19.34 5.71 -8.59
C LEU A 96 -18.69 4.97 -7.43
N ALA A 97 -18.88 5.49 -6.22
CA ALA A 97 -18.38 4.90 -4.98
C ALA A 97 -19.48 4.83 -3.91
N GLU A 98 -19.45 3.78 -3.10
CA GLU A 98 -20.33 3.59 -1.95
C GLU A 98 -19.57 3.93 -0.67
N GLY A 99 -20.19 4.71 0.21
CA GLY A 99 -19.60 5.19 1.45
C GLY A 99 -20.04 4.37 2.66
N MET A 100 -19.07 4.01 3.50
CA MET A 100 -19.30 3.40 4.80
C MET A 100 -18.50 4.15 5.86
N ARG A 101 -19.12 4.44 7.00
CA ARG A 101 -18.48 5.02 8.17
C ARG A 101 -18.53 4.05 9.33
N THR A 102 -17.42 3.89 10.02
CA THR A 102 -17.31 3.18 11.29
C THR A 102 -16.92 4.20 12.35
N VAL A 103 -17.67 4.24 13.45
CA VAL A 103 -17.33 5.05 14.62
C VAL A 103 -17.09 4.11 15.79
N ARG A 104 -15.91 4.23 16.39
CA ARG A 104 -15.53 3.52 17.61
C ARG A 104 -15.49 4.52 18.76
N THR A 105 -16.27 4.26 19.78
CA THR A 105 -16.30 5.05 21.02
C THR A 105 -15.38 4.41 22.04
N ILE A 106 -14.36 5.16 22.46
CA ILE A 106 -13.49 4.83 23.58
C ILE A 106 -14.12 5.44 24.83
N PRO A 107 -14.54 4.65 25.83
CA PRO A 107 -15.17 5.17 27.05
C PRO A 107 -14.27 6.14 27.82
N ALA A 108 -14.89 6.98 28.67
CA ALA A 108 -14.14 7.85 29.59
C ALA A 108 -13.25 7.02 30.52
N GLY A 109 -12.01 7.47 30.73
CA GLY A 109 -11.03 6.88 31.63
C GLY A 109 -10.18 5.74 31.05
N GLU A 110 -10.52 5.19 29.87
CA GLU A 110 -9.82 4.04 29.29
C GLU A 110 -8.44 4.37 28.72
N GLU A 111 -8.26 5.59 28.20
CA GLU A 111 -7.00 6.04 27.61
C GLU A 111 -6.50 7.36 28.22
N GLY A 112 -6.86 7.61 29.48
CA GLY A 112 -6.53 8.88 30.16
C GLY A 112 -7.37 10.07 29.68
N ASN A 113 -8.51 9.78 29.05
CA ASN A 113 -9.50 10.75 28.59
C ASN A 113 -10.58 10.98 29.65
N ASP A 114 -10.93 12.23 29.95
CA ASP A 114 -11.99 12.56 30.92
C ASP A 114 -13.42 12.37 30.36
N LEU A 115 -13.55 12.40 29.03
CA LEU A 115 -14.81 12.22 28.28
C LEU A 115 -14.63 11.14 27.21
N PRO A 116 -15.71 10.44 26.79
CA PRO A 116 -15.62 9.46 25.71
C PRO A 116 -15.05 10.07 24.42
N LEU A 117 -14.20 9.31 23.71
CA LEU A 117 -13.61 9.72 22.45
C LEU A 117 -14.23 8.95 21.29
N GLU A 118 -14.60 9.64 20.22
CA GLU A 118 -15.08 9.01 19.00
C GLU A 118 -13.97 8.97 17.95
N VAL A 119 -13.59 7.77 17.53
CA VAL A 119 -12.65 7.55 16.42
C VAL A 119 -13.49 7.18 15.20
N ILE A 120 -13.37 7.97 14.14
CA ILE A 120 -14.18 7.82 12.92
C ILE A 120 -13.27 7.33 11.79
N ASN A 121 -13.69 6.27 11.12
CA ASN A 121 -13.10 5.77 9.89
C ASN A 121 -14.18 5.78 8.81
N GLU A 122 -13.97 6.53 7.75
CA GLU A 122 -14.90 6.60 6.61
C GLU A 122 -14.18 6.20 5.32
N GLN A 123 -14.81 5.32 4.56
CA GLN A 123 -14.27 4.77 3.32
C GLN A 123 -15.32 4.90 2.22
N TRP A 124 -14.87 5.35 1.05
CA TRP A 124 -15.68 5.34 -0.17
C TRP A 124 -15.06 4.38 -1.17
N THR A 125 -15.77 3.30 -1.50
CA THR A 125 -15.25 2.22 -2.34
C THR A 125 -16.01 2.15 -3.66
N SER A 126 -15.28 2.20 -4.78
CA SER A 126 -15.83 1.89 -6.09
C SER A 126 -15.88 0.39 -6.28
N LYS A 127 -17.08 -0.18 -6.35
CA LYS A 127 -17.28 -1.61 -6.59
C LYS A 127 -16.82 -2.06 -7.97
N GLU A 128 -16.94 -1.19 -8.96
CA GLU A 128 -16.54 -1.48 -10.35
C GLU A 128 -15.02 -1.69 -10.46
N LEU A 129 -14.25 -0.87 -9.76
CA LEU A 129 -12.79 -0.94 -9.78
C LEU A 129 -12.20 -1.78 -8.64
N GLY A 130 -12.98 -2.07 -7.60
CA GLY A 130 -12.49 -2.71 -6.38
C GLY A 130 -11.53 -1.83 -5.58
N LEU A 131 -11.62 -0.50 -5.72
CA LEU A 131 -10.71 0.47 -5.12
C LEU A 131 -11.42 1.37 -4.09
N THR A 132 -10.71 1.72 -3.02
CA THR A 132 -11.14 2.78 -2.10
C THR A 132 -10.65 4.12 -2.63
N VAL A 133 -11.58 4.97 -3.04
CA VAL A 133 -11.32 6.26 -3.69
C VAL A 133 -11.29 7.43 -2.71
N ILE A 134 -11.82 7.24 -1.49
CA ILE A 134 -11.63 8.17 -0.37
C ILE A 134 -11.45 7.36 0.91
N LEU A 135 -10.48 7.78 1.73
CA LEU A 135 -10.27 7.33 3.09
C LEU A 135 -10.23 8.57 4.01
N VAL A 136 -11.06 8.58 5.05
CA VAL A 136 -11.05 9.57 6.12
C VAL A 136 -10.76 8.84 7.42
N ASP A 137 -9.70 9.26 8.11
CA ASP A 137 -9.39 8.86 9.48
C ASP A 137 -9.49 10.10 10.37
N ASP A 138 -10.42 10.12 11.31
CA ASP A 138 -10.63 11.21 12.25
C ASP A 138 -10.47 10.65 13.66
N ASP A 139 -9.30 10.85 14.25
CA ASP A 139 -8.96 10.38 15.58
C ASP A 139 -8.59 11.59 16.44
N PRO A 140 -9.38 11.95 17.48
CA PRO A 140 -9.10 13.12 18.32
C PRO A 140 -7.73 13.08 19.01
N ARG A 141 -7.08 11.92 19.09
CA ARG A 141 -5.75 11.75 19.67
C ARG A 141 -4.62 12.08 18.69
N ARG A 142 -4.87 12.03 17.38
CA ARG A 142 -3.84 12.22 16.32
C ARG A 142 -4.23 13.24 15.25
N GLY A 143 -5.47 13.70 15.24
CA GLY A 143 -6.04 14.60 14.25
C GLY A 143 -6.81 13.87 13.14
N ARG A 144 -7.13 14.63 12.10
CA ARG A 144 -7.91 14.15 10.96
C ARG A 144 -7.04 14.08 9.71
N THR A 145 -7.07 12.94 9.03
CA THR A 145 -6.45 12.70 7.73
C THR A 145 -7.52 12.37 6.72
N THR A 146 -7.43 12.94 5.52
CA THR A 146 -8.28 12.58 4.39
C THR A 146 -7.39 12.34 3.18
N VAL A 147 -7.55 11.17 2.58
CA VAL A 147 -6.91 10.76 1.34
C VAL A 147 -8.01 10.57 0.31
N GLU A 148 -7.94 11.30 -0.79
CA GLU A 148 -8.94 11.27 -1.86
C GLU A 148 -8.23 11.25 -3.22
N PHE A 149 -8.81 10.51 -4.16
CA PHE A 149 -8.38 10.57 -5.56
C PHE A 149 -8.99 11.82 -6.20
N GLU A 150 -8.13 12.76 -6.62
CA GLU A 150 -8.58 13.98 -7.32
C GLU A 150 -8.79 13.73 -8.81
N ASP A 151 -7.91 12.93 -9.43
CA ASP A 151 -7.94 12.55 -10.84
C ASP A 151 -7.72 11.05 -10.98
N LEU A 152 -8.48 10.42 -11.87
CA LEU A 152 -8.45 8.99 -12.12
C LEU A 152 -8.63 8.73 -13.60
N SER A 153 -7.60 8.16 -14.23
CA SER A 153 -7.63 7.71 -15.62
C SER A 153 -7.64 6.18 -15.67
N LEU A 154 -8.64 5.62 -16.35
CA LEU A 154 -8.85 4.16 -16.47
C LEU A 154 -8.21 3.54 -17.73
N GLY A 155 -7.26 4.24 -18.34
CA GLY A 155 -6.50 3.73 -19.49
C GLY A 155 -5.25 2.96 -19.09
N GLU A 156 -4.65 2.25 -20.05
CA GLU A 156 -3.30 1.74 -19.86
C GLU A 156 -2.32 2.93 -19.76
N PRO A 157 -1.53 3.02 -18.67
CA PRO A 157 -0.46 4.00 -18.59
C PRO A 157 0.61 3.69 -19.65
N ASP A 158 1.33 4.72 -20.12
CA ASP A 158 2.43 4.55 -21.08
C ASP A 158 3.47 3.56 -20.51
N PRO A 159 3.74 2.41 -21.18
CA PRO A 159 4.72 1.43 -20.71
C PRO A 159 6.10 2.04 -20.44
N ALA A 160 6.46 3.13 -21.13
CA ALA A 160 7.73 3.82 -20.95
C ALA A 160 7.91 4.38 -19.53
N VAL A 161 6.84 4.72 -18.80
CA VAL A 161 6.96 5.23 -17.41
C VAL A 161 7.37 4.13 -16.42
N PHE A 162 7.23 2.87 -16.80
CA PHE A 162 7.66 1.72 -16.00
C PHE A 162 9.01 1.16 -16.45
N ALA A 163 9.63 1.75 -17.49
CA ALA A 163 10.94 1.35 -17.97
C ALA A 163 12.05 2.17 -17.29
N ALA A 164 13.24 1.57 -17.19
CA ALA A 164 14.42 2.33 -16.80
C ALA A 164 14.73 3.42 -17.84
N PRO A 165 15.16 4.63 -17.42
CA PRO A 165 15.49 5.71 -18.35
C PRO A 165 16.59 5.33 -19.36
N ALA A 166 16.68 6.11 -20.44
CA ALA A 166 17.75 5.93 -21.42
C ALA A 166 19.14 6.02 -20.78
N GLY A 167 20.04 5.10 -21.16
CA GLY A 167 21.39 5.00 -20.63
C GLY A 167 21.55 4.08 -19.42
N TYR A 168 20.47 3.48 -18.92
CA TYR A 168 20.56 2.38 -17.96
C TYR A 168 20.90 1.07 -18.67
N LYS A 169 21.87 0.34 -18.14
CA LYS A 169 22.15 -1.03 -18.55
C LYS A 169 21.21 -1.97 -17.79
N VAL A 170 20.37 -2.69 -18.50
CA VAL A 170 19.48 -3.71 -17.90
C VAL A 170 20.28 -4.99 -17.65
N VAL A 171 20.19 -5.51 -16.42
CA VAL A 171 20.84 -6.76 -15.98
C VAL A 171 19.78 -7.66 -15.38
N GLU A 172 19.58 -8.83 -15.98
CA GLU A 172 18.67 -9.84 -15.48
C GLU A 172 19.37 -10.74 -14.47
N GLN A 173 18.90 -10.69 -13.22
CA GLN A 173 19.40 -11.52 -12.13
C GLN A 173 18.62 -12.84 -12.12
N HIS A 174 19.20 -13.86 -12.77
CA HIS A 174 18.74 -15.23 -12.62
C HIS A 174 19.14 -15.73 -11.24
N GLN A 175 18.20 -16.20 -10.42
CA GLN A 175 18.57 -17.02 -9.26
C GLN A 175 19.05 -18.37 -9.79
N GLU A 176 20.34 -18.67 -9.65
CA GLU A 176 20.79 -20.05 -9.67
C GLU A 176 20.16 -20.74 -8.45
N GLU A 177 19.08 -21.49 -8.70
CA GLU A 177 18.52 -22.43 -7.76
C GLU A 177 19.61 -23.45 -7.46
N THR A 178 20.35 -23.24 -6.37
CA THR A 178 21.32 -24.21 -5.89
C THR A 178 20.51 -25.39 -5.35
N VAL A 179 20.22 -26.36 -6.21
CA VAL A 179 19.59 -27.61 -5.81
C VAL A 179 20.60 -28.37 -4.96
N VAL A 180 20.46 -28.27 -3.64
CA VAL A 180 21.17 -29.15 -2.71
C VAL A 180 20.47 -30.50 -2.78
N ALA A 181 21.00 -31.42 -3.58
CA ALA A 181 20.57 -32.81 -3.58
C ALA A 181 20.85 -33.44 -2.20
N GLN A 182 19.82 -34.03 -1.59
CA GLN A 182 19.94 -34.93 -0.43
C GLN A 182 19.84 -36.39 -0.89
#